data_AF-A0A7S3UJ74-F1
#
_entry.id   AF-A0A7S3UJ74-F1
#
_cell.length_a   1.000
_cell.length_b   1.000
_cell.length_c   1.000
_cell.angle_alpha   90.00
_cell.angle_beta   90.00
_cell.angle_gamma   90.00
#
_symmetry.space_group_name_H-M   'P 1'
#
loop_
_entity.id
_entity.type
_entity.pdbx_description
1 polymer ?
#
loop_
_entity_poly.entity_id
_entity_poly.type
_entity_poly.pdbx_seq_one_letter_code
_entity_poly.pdbx_strand_id
1 'polypeptide(L)'
;MQAFLSALGLSYFIRKGAAAMSYGAGKFQASIQIHDNDFTSTESGPRGTSVQKFVVGGGLQQCSAAGEKDTIISVDPKWDPSRNAIVYTGATVISSKESMKPGEAVPDICRYINSKGELVLEQQYKGVTVFRVFRRM
;
A
#
# COMPACT_ATOMS: atom_id res chain seq x y z
N MET A 1 6.71 -7.91 -9.38
CA MET A 1 7.04 -7.94 -7.93
C MET A 1 8.53 -7.88 -7.64
N GLN A 2 9.38 -8.80 -8.14
CA GLN A 2 10.84 -8.77 -7.87
C GLN A 2 11.51 -7.40 -8.16
N ALA A 3 11.24 -6.81 -9.32
CA ALA A 3 11.77 -5.49 -9.70
C ALA A 3 11.29 -4.38 -8.75
N PHE A 4 10.04 -4.44 -8.29
CA PHE A 4 9.47 -3.48 -7.35
C PHE A 4 10.14 -3.55 -5.98
N LEU A 5 10.31 -4.75 -5.43
CA LEU A 5 11.04 -4.95 -4.16
C LEU A 5 12.50 -4.50 -4.28
N SER A 6 13.12 -4.67 -5.45
CA SER A 6 14.47 -4.15 -5.72
C SER A 6 14.49 -2.62 -5.78
N ALA A 7 13.50 -1.99 -6.40
CA ALA A 7 13.38 -0.54 -6.48
C ALA A 7 13.20 0.11 -5.10
N LEU A 8 12.46 -0.57 -4.22
CA LEU A 8 12.30 -0.24 -2.79
C LEU A 8 13.59 -0.42 -1.96
N GLY A 9 14.68 -0.93 -2.55
CA GLY A 9 15.96 -1.09 -1.86
C GLY A 9 16.03 -2.31 -0.94
N LEU A 10 15.05 -3.22 -0.96
CA LEU A 10 15.08 -4.43 -0.12
C LEU A 10 16.25 -5.34 -0.52
N SER A 11 16.94 -5.93 0.45
CA SER A 11 18.12 -6.77 0.21
C SER A 11 17.80 -8.02 -0.62
N TYR A 12 18.81 -8.57 -1.31
CA TYR A 12 18.66 -9.76 -2.15
C TYR A 12 18.01 -10.94 -1.40
N PHE A 13 18.44 -11.17 -0.15
CA PHE A 13 17.91 -12.24 0.70
C PHE A 13 16.43 -12.05 1.03
N ILE A 14 16.00 -10.82 1.35
CA ILE A 14 14.58 -10.51 1.59
C ILE A 14 13.76 -10.78 0.31
N ARG A 15 14.25 -10.34 -0.85
CA ARG A 15 13.55 -10.56 -2.13
C ARG A 15 13.43 -12.04 -2.47
N LYS A 16 14.47 -12.84 -2.23
CA LYS A 16 14.43 -14.29 -2.43
C LYS A 16 13.46 -14.98 -1.47
N GLY A 17 13.43 -14.56 -0.20
CA GLY A 17 12.43 -15.02 0.77
C GLY A 17 11.00 -14.70 0.31
N ALA A 18 10.76 -13.47 -0.17
CA ALA A 18 9.47 -13.08 -0.72
C ALA A 18 9.07 -13.92 -1.94
N ALA A 19 10.01 -14.19 -2.85
CA ALA A 19 9.79 -15.05 -4.01
C ALA A 19 9.45 -16.50 -3.61
N ALA A 20 10.13 -17.06 -2.62
CA ALA A 20 9.85 -18.40 -2.09
C ALA A 20 8.44 -18.50 -1.45
N MET A 21 7.91 -17.39 -0.94
CA MET A 21 6.54 -17.29 -0.44
C MET A 21 5.52 -16.91 -1.53
N SER A 22 5.89 -16.98 -2.81
CA SER A 22 5.06 -16.54 -3.95
C SER A 22 4.56 -15.09 -3.79
N TYR A 23 5.38 -14.25 -3.14
CA TYR A 23 5.05 -12.87 -2.79
C TYR A 23 3.75 -12.73 -1.97
N GLY A 24 3.40 -13.78 -1.22
CA GLY A 24 2.19 -13.86 -0.41
C GLY A 24 0.89 -13.98 -1.20
N ALA A 25 0.94 -14.35 -2.48
CA ALA A 25 -0.26 -14.69 -3.25
C ALA A 25 -1.09 -15.74 -2.50
N GLY A 26 -2.38 -15.47 -2.30
CA GLY A 26 -3.30 -16.33 -1.53
C GLY A 26 -3.11 -16.29 -0.01
N LYS A 27 -2.16 -15.50 0.51
CA LYS A 27 -1.87 -15.39 1.96
C LYS A 27 -2.17 -14.00 2.53
N PHE A 28 -2.54 -13.04 1.68
CA PHE A 28 -2.96 -11.70 2.11
C PHE A 28 -4.47 -11.61 2.13
N GLN A 29 -5.01 -11.03 3.20
CA GLN A 29 -6.40 -10.61 3.28
C GLN A 29 -6.43 -9.10 3.51
N ALA A 30 -7.37 -8.43 2.85
CA ALA A 30 -7.60 -7.00 3.01
C ALA A 30 -9.06 -6.79 3.43
N SER A 31 -9.27 -6.02 4.49
CA SER A 31 -10.57 -5.51 4.90
C SER A 31 -10.57 -4.01 4.76
N ILE A 32 -11.44 -3.48 3.92
CA ILE A 32 -11.61 -2.04 3.73
C ILE A 32 -12.95 -1.63 4.34
N GLN A 33 -12.91 -0.61 5.18
CA GLN A 33 -14.06 0.06 5.75
C GLN A 33 -14.01 1.51 5.29
N ILE A 34 -15.09 1.97 4.66
CA ILE A 34 -15.27 3.36 4.22
C ILE A 34 -16.54 3.87 4.88
N HIS A 35 -16.43 4.96 5.63
CA HIS A 35 -17.56 5.67 6.22
C HIS A 35 -17.42 7.14 5.87
N ASP A 36 -18.26 7.64 4.96
CA ASP A 36 -18.11 8.95 4.34
C ASP A 36 -16.70 9.12 3.74
N ASN A 37 -15.88 9.99 4.32
CA ASN A 37 -14.49 10.22 3.92
C ASN A 37 -13.48 9.45 4.76
N ASP A 38 -13.91 8.80 5.85
CA ASP A 38 -13.03 7.99 6.69
C ASP A 38 -12.71 6.67 5.98
N PHE A 39 -11.43 6.44 5.76
CA PHE A 39 -10.93 5.22 5.15
C PHE A 39 -10.10 4.44 6.17
N THR A 40 -10.45 3.18 6.38
CA THR A 40 -9.66 2.21 7.14
C THR A 40 -9.37 0.99 6.29
N SER A 41 -8.10 0.68 6.09
CA SER A 41 -7.64 -0.55 5.44
C SER A 41 -6.87 -1.39 6.45
N THR A 42 -7.36 -2.60 6.68
CA THR A 42 -6.67 -3.63 7.48
C THR A 42 -6.14 -4.69 6.53
N GLU A 43 -4.82 -4.84 6.47
CA GLU A 43 -4.16 -5.87 5.67
C GLU A 43 -3.50 -6.88 6.61
N SER A 44 -3.87 -8.14 6.50
CA SER A 44 -3.24 -9.25 7.23
C SER A 44 -2.47 -10.15 6.26
N GLY A 45 -1.31 -10.61 6.69
CA GLY A 45 -0.47 -11.51 5.90
C GLY A 45 0.66 -12.13 6.71
N PRO A 46 1.62 -12.80 6.05
CA PRO A 46 2.68 -13.56 6.72
C PRO A 46 3.58 -12.74 7.66
N ARG A 47 3.68 -11.42 7.47
CA ARG A 47 4.46 -10.51 8.33
C ARG A 47 3.65 -9.89 9.47
N GLY A 48 2.37 -10.23 9.59
CA GLY A 48 1.45 -9.69 10.59
C GLY A 48 0.31 -8.90 10.00
N THR A 49 -0.36 -8.11 10.85
CA THR A 49 -1.47 -7.25 10.48
C THR A 49 -1.03 -5.79 10.52
N SER A 50 -1.37 -5.04 9.48
CA SER A 50 -1.18 -3.59 9.38
C SER A 50 -2.53 -2.90 9.23
N VAL A 51 -2.68 -1.73 9.84
CA VAL A 51 -3.89 -0.92 9.76
C VAL A 51 -3.50 0.48 9.28
N GLN A 52 -4.02 0.87 8.13
CA GLN A 52 -3.89 2.21 7.57
C GLN A 52 -5.22 2.95 7.73
N LYS A 53 -5.16 4.15 8.31
CA LYS A 53 -6.32 5.04 8.51
C LYS A 53 -6.01 6.44 7.99
N PHE A 54 -6.94 7.03 7.26
CA PHE A 54 -6.85 8.43 6.80
C PHE A 54 -8.24 8.94 6.38
N VAL A 55 -8.36 10.26 6.25
CA VAL A 55 -9.56 10.94 5.74
C VAL A 55 -9.33 11.38 4.30
N VAL A 56 -10.14 10.90 3.35
CA VAL A 56 -10.05 11.32 1.94
C VAL A 56 -10.46 12.79 1.82
N GLY A 57 -9.63 13.59 1.14
CA GLY A 57 -9.86 15.04 1.01
C GLY A 57 -9.55 15.85 2.27
N GLY A 58 -9.03 15.22 3.34
CA GLY A 58 -8.63 15.89 4.58
C GLY A 58 -7.30 16.64 4.53
N GLY A 59 -6.64 16.68 3.36
CA GLY A 59 -5.30 17.24 3.20
C GLY A 59 -4.19 16.30 3.70
N LEU A 60 -2.99 16.88 3.92
CA LEU A 60 -1.81 16.14 4.35
C LEU A 60 -1.97 15.58 5.77
N GLN A 61 -1.81 14.27 5.91
CA GLN A 61 -2.01 13.51 7.13
C GLN A 61 -0.87 12.52 7.36
N GLN A 62 -0.69 12.10 8.60
CA GLN A 62 0.25 11.03 8.96
C GLN A 62 -0.52 9.73 9.17
N CYS A 63 -0.10 8.64 8.54
CA CYS A 63 -0.72 7.33 8.75
C CYS A 63 0.30 6.21 8.69
N SER A 64 -0.06 5.03 9.19
CA SER A 64 0.72 3.82 8.95
C SER A 64 0.80 3.51 7.45
N ALA A 65 1.97 3.09 6.99
CA ALA A 65 2.16 2.57 5.65
C ALA A 65 1.37 1.27 5.46
N ALA A 66 0.80 1.09 4.26
CA ALA A 66 0.06 -0.13 3.93
C ALA A 66 1.02 -1.32 3.85
N GLY A 67 0.73 -2.39 4.61
CA GLY A 67 1.52 -3.62 4.61
C GLY A 67 2.85 -3.55 5.36
N GLU A 68 3.23 -2.40 5.91
CA GLU A 68 4.46 -2.22 6.70
C GLU A 68 4.08 -1.81 8.13
N LYS A 69 4.40 -2.67 9.08
CA LYS A 69 4.16 -2.38 10.50
C LYS A 69 5.18 -1.35 10.99
N ASP A 70 4.79 -0.52 11.96
CA ASP A 70 5.69 0.46 12.60
C ASP A 70 6.34 1.48 11.62
N THR A 71 5.78 1.68 10.42
CA THR A 71 6.21 2.70 9.46
C THR A 71 5.12 3.75 9.32
N ILE A 72 5.44 5.00 9.62
CA ILE A 72 4.55 6.15 9.50
C ILE A 72 4.96 6.94 8.25
N ILE A 73 3.98 7.28 7.43
CA ILE A 73 4.13 8.03 6.18
C ILE A 73 3.24 9.27 6.18
N SER A 74 3.64 10.27 5.41
CA SER A 74 2.81 11.42 5.05
C SER A 74 2.00 11.09 3.80
N VAL A 75 0.69 11.35 3.81
CA VAL A 75 -0.21 11.12 2.67
C VAL A 75 -1.21 12.27 2.54
N ASP A 76 -1.58 12.62 1.32
CA ASP A 76 -2.70 13.52 1.00
C ASP A 76 -3.67 12.76 0.07
N PRO A 77 -4.55 11.92 0.65
CA PRO A 77 -5.41 11.03 -0.12
C PRO A 77 -6.57 11.78 -0.76
N LYS A 78 -6.77 11.55 -2.05
CA LYS A 78 -7.76 12.22 -2.89
C LYS A 78 -8.64 11.22 -3.60
N TRP A 79 -9.86 11.63 -3.88
CA TRP A 79 -10.72 10.93 -4.81
C TRP A 79 -10.38 11.34 -6.24
N ASP A 80 -10.04 10.37 -7.09
CA ASP A 80 -9.89 10.54 -8.53
C ASP A 80 -11.18 10.11 -9.23
N PRO A 81 -12.01 11.05 -9.70
CA PRO A 81 -13.28 10.74 -10.35
C PRO A 81 -13.10 10.06 -11.72
N SER A 82 -11.96 10.27 -12.39
CA SER A 82 -11.72 9.68 -13.71
C SER A 82 -11.48 8.18 -13.64
N ARG A 83 -10.94 7.71 -12.52
CA ARG A 83 -10.63 6.31 -12.24
C ARG A 83 -11.59 5.67 -11.26
N ASN A 84 -12.51 6.43 -10.67
CA ASN A 84 -13.35 6.00 -9.56
C ASN A 84 -12.50 5.38 -8.43
N ALA A 85 -11.46 6.12 -8.02
CA ALA A 85 -10.35 5.57 -7.23
C ALA A 85 -9.95 6.50 -6.07
N ILE A 86 -9.41 5.90 -5.01
CA ILE A 86 -8.66 6.63 -3.98
C ILE A 86 -7.20 6.63 -4.38
N VAL A 87 -6.59 7.81 -4.46
CA VAL A 87 -5.19 8.00 -4.85
C VAL A 87 -4.42 8.79 -3.82
N TYR A 88 -3.14 8.48 -3.63
CA TYR A 88 -2.19 9.41 -3.03
C TYR A 88 -0.84 9.27 -3.72
N THR A 89 -0.18 10.41 -3.92
CA THR A 89 1.11 10.51 -4.59
C THR A 89 2.08 11.33 -3.76
N GLY A 90 3.38 11.13 -3.98
CA GLY A 90 4.42 11.93 -3.34
C GLY A 90 4.52 11.72 -1.81
N ALA A 91 4.00 10.60 -1.31
CA ALA A 91 4.07 10.24 0.08
C ALA A 91 5.54 9.99 0.51
N THR A 92 5.87 10.37 1.75
CA THR A 92 7.23 10.20 2.31
C THR A 92 7.19 9.56 3.68
N VAL A 93 8.26 8.84 4.04
CA VAL A 93 8.42 8.26 5.37
C VAL A 93 8.68 9.35 6.39
N ILE A 94 7.90 9.35 7.48
CA ILE A 94 8.09 10.21 8.64
C ILE A 94 8.96 9.49 9.68
N SER A 95 8.65 8.22 9.94
CA SER A 95 9.42 7.38 10.85
C SER A 95 9.24 5.91 10.48
N SER A 96 10.28 5.10 10.65
CA SER A 96 10.20 3.65 10.49
C SER A 96 11.08 2.96 11.53
N LYS A 97 10.67 1.78 11.98
CA LYS A 97 11.54 0.85 12.71
C LYS A 97 12.26 -0.14 11.79
N GLU A 98 11.91 -0.16 10.50
CA GLU A 98 12.43 -1.09 9.51
C GLU A 98 13.36 -0.40 8.50
N SER A 99 13.38 -0.90 7.26
CA SER A 99 14.36 -0.60 6.23
C SER A 99 14.23 0.76 5.54
N MET A 100 13.12 1.49 5.76
CA MET A 100 12.90 2.78 5.09
C MET A 100 13.37 3.94 5.98
N LYS A 101 14.06 4.92 5.42
CA LYS A 101 14.58 6.06 6.17
C LYS A 101 13.59 7.23 6.16
N PRO A 102 13.52 8.05 7.22
CA PRO A 102 12.79 9.32 7.20
C PRO A 102 13.17 10.16 5.98
N GLY A 103 12.16 10.72 5.30
CA GLY A 103 12.31 11.49 4.07
C GLY A 103 12.36 10.65 2.78
N GLU A 104 12.47 9.32 2.86
CA GLU A 104 12.40 8.49 1.66
C GLU A 104 11.00 8.51 1.05
N ALA A 105 10.94 8.64 -0.27
CA ALA A 105 9.69 8.51 -1.02
C ALA A 105 9.17 7.07 -0.92
N VAL A 106 7.86 6.93 -0.73
CA VAL A 106 7.15 5.64 -0.79
C VAL A 106 6.41 5.51 -2.12
N PRO A 107 5.90 4.31 -2.48
CA PRO A 107 5.12 4.13 -3.69
C PRO A 107 3.88 5.04 -3.73
N ASP A 108 3.59 5.57 -4.91
CA ASP A 108 2.29 6.14 -5.22
C ASP A 108 1.25 5.02 -5.21
N ILE A 109 0.06 5.31 -4.68
CA ILE A 109 -0.99 4.32 -4.48
C ILE A 109 -2.25 4.76 -5.20
N CYS A 110 -2.86 3.79 -5.90
CA CYS A 110 -4.21 3.91 -6.45
C CYS A 110 -5.02 2.68 -6.06
N ARG A 111 -6.20 2.90 -5.46
CA ARG A 111 -7.14 1.85 -5.04
C ARG A 111 -8.47 2.05 -5.73
N TYR A 112 -8.94 1.01 -6.42
CA TYR A 112 -10.22 1.02 -7.12
C TYR A 112 -10.85 -0.37 -7.15
N ILE A 113 -12.16 -0.40 -7.42
CA ILE A 113 -12.88 -1.64 -7.74
C ILE A 113 -12.90 -1.79 -9.26
N ASN A 114 -12.39 -2.90 -9.78
CA ASN A 114 -12.39 -3.15 -11.21
C ASN A 114 -13.78 -3.61 -11.71
N SER A 115 -13.93 -3.78 -13.03
CA SER A 115 -15.20 -4.21 -13.64
C SER A 115 -15.69 -5.60 -13.21
N LYS A 116 -14.84 -6.41 -12.55
CA LYS A 116 -15.18 -7.72 -12.00
C LYS A 116 -15.59 -7.66 -10.53
N GLY A 117 -15.66 -6.46 -9.94
CA GLY A 117 -15.93 -6.29 -8.52
C GLY A 117 -14.75 -6.67 -7.62
N GLU A 118 -13.54 -6.78 -8.18
CA GLU A 118 -12.32 -7.07 -7.41
C GLU A 118 -11.68 -5.75 -6.95
N LEU A 119 -11.18 -5.73 -5.71
CA LEU A 119 -10.39 -4.62 -5.21
C LEU A 119 -8.99 -4.70 -5.82
N VAL A 120 -8.56 -3.63 -6.47
CA VAL A 120 -7.21 -3.49 -7.02
C VAL A 120 -6.45 -2.45 -6.24
N LEU A 121 -5.29 -2.86 -5.72
CA LEU A 121 -4.25 -1.98 -5.19
C LEU A 121 -3.14 -1.89 -6.22
N GLU A 122 -3.04 -0.73 -6.86
CA GLU A 122 -1.95 -0.38 -7.76
C GLU A 122 -0.89 0.42 -6.97
N GLN A 123 0.36 -0.01 -7.09
CA GLN A 123 1.51 0.63 -6.46
C GLN A 123 2.52 0.98 -7.55
N GLN A 124 2.90 2.25 -7.64
CA GLN A 124 3.91 2.71 -8.59
C GLN A 124 5.11 3.29 -7.85
N TYR A 125 6.31 2.85 -8.21
CA TYR A 125 7.55 3.36 -7.62
C TYR A 125 8.71 3.25 -8.60
N LYS A 126 9.41 4.37 -8.83
CA LYS A 126 10.59 4.46 -9.72
C LYS A 126 10.38 3.77 -11.07
N GLY A 127 9.25 4.03 -11.72
CA GLY A 127 8.91 3.47 -13.04
C GLY A 127 8.44 2.01 -13.02
N VAL A 128 8.30 1.39 -11.85
CA VAL A 128 7.76 0.02 -11.71
C VAL A 128 6.36 0.08 -11.13
N THR A 129 5.41 -0.57 -11.81
CA THR A 129 4.03 -0.72 -11.33
C THR A 129 3.77 -2.16 -10.91
N VAL A 130 3.11 -2.33 -9.77
CA VAL A 130 2.62 -3.62 -9.28
C VAL A 130 1.15 -3.52 -8.94
N PHE A 131 0.41 -4.58 -9.27
CA PHE A 131 -0.99 -4.73 -8.92
C PHE A 131 -1.13 -5.85 -7.89
N ARG A 132 -1.91 -5.60 -6.83
CA ARG A 132 -2.48 -6.64 -5.98
C ARG A 132 -3.98 -6.65 -6.20
N VAL A 133 -4.52 -7.80 -6.56
CA VAL A 133 -5.94 -7.99 -6.81
C VAL A 133 -6.52 -8.85 -5.71
N PHE A 134 -7.53 -8.33 -5.03
CA PHE A 134 -8.24 -9.01 -3.96
C PHE A 134 -9.65 -9.37 -4.42
N ARG A 135 -10.02 -10.63 -4.22
CA ARG A 135 -11.36 -11.12 -4.47
C ARG A 135 -12.14 -11.14 -3.16
N ARG A 136 -13.42 -10.80 -3.23
CA ARG A 136 -14.33 -10.91 -2.08
C ARG A 136 -14.46 -12.39 -1.70
N MET A 137 -14.34 -12.67 -0.40
CA MET A 137 -14.60 -13.99 0.19
C MET A 137 -16.05 -14.08 0.64
#